data_AF-A0A933ZG73-F1
#
_entry.id   AF-A0A933ZG73-F1
#
_cell.length_a   1.000
_cell.length_b   1.000
_cell.length_c   1.000
_cell.angle_alpha   90.00
_cell.angle_beta   90.00
_cell.angle_gamma   90.00
#
_symmetry.space_group_name_H-M   'P 1'
#
loop_
_entity.id
_entity.type
_entity.pdbx_description
1 polymer ?
#
loop_
_entity_poly.entity_id
_entity_poly.type
_entity_poly.pdbx_seq_one_letter_code
_entity_poly.pdbx_strand_id
1 'polypeptide(L)'
;MKEPSPSKESSVDELPELEPADDDAAEAPVVVVAQTAEPEDLDALPELLPVQEPGEEDLDALPELLPVQEPGEDSLDALPELMPVQEPGEDNLDALPELEVVDEPDEPPDAEGPIEAGSFRRIYETRLRDMTRDARIEGAHKATGDLLCAYCLDAEPAVIMAVLENAEVGLKHARLIAEHHLNPVGLDAMGRRAEFLRDATVRRLLLRNIQAPGTLLRHALAPQSLHQVFRTNMGHDNSERARRVARDVLRDKFMRTSAEDRVGLILKTEGRCLTLLVGVTFDQKMTALLCSRTYQSTLLVQSLARFPALPPNLINALFRQQLVQRSPQLKKLLLQHKNCPGQHKR
;
A
#
# COMPACT_ATOMS: atom_id res chain seq x y z
N MET A 1 -2.01 -61.23 -45.72
CA MET A 1 -1.70 -59.92 -45.12
C MET A 1 -0.32 -60.06 -44.47
N LYS A 2 0.56 -59.12 -44.82
CA LYS A 2 2.02 -59.25 -44.81
C LYS A 2 2.60 -58.91 -43.43
N GLU A 3 3.71 -59.56 -43.11
CA GLU A 3 4.55 -59.47 -41.92
C GLU A 3 5.02 -58.06 -41.51
N PRO A 4 5.49 -57.89 -40.25
CA PRO A 4 5.99 -56.63 -39.71
C PRO A 4 7.43 -56.35 -40.16
N SER A 5 7.83 -55.07 -40.15
CA SER A 5 9.21 -54.65 -40.36
C SER A 5 9.58 -53.58 -39.32
N PRO A 6 10.62 -53.81 -38.50
CA PRO A 6 11.29 -52.78 -37.72
C PRO A 6 12.51 -52.24 -38.47
N SER A 7 13.15 -51.23 -37.86
CA SER A 7 14.54 -50.79 -38.09
C SER A 7 14.76 -49.70 -39.15
N LYS A 8 14.86 -48.45 -38.67
CA LYS A 8 15.82 -47.47 -39.19
C LYS A 8 16.61 -46.93 -38.00
N GLU A 9 17.82 -47.45 -37.86
CA GLU A 9 18.86 -46.87 -37.02
C GLU A 9 19.27 -45.52 -37.62
N SER A 10 19.28 -44.51 -36.76
CA SER A 10 19.72 -43.16 -37.10
C SER A 10 21.24 -43.08 -37.10
N SER A 11 21.72 -42.40 -38.12
CA SER A 11 23.07 -41.88 -38.33
C SER A 11 23.73 -41.36 -37.05
N VAL A 12 24.96 -41.82 -36.85
CA VAL A 12 25.96 -41.25 -35.97
C VAL A 12 26.51 -40.01 -36.66
N ASP A 13 26.19 -38.83 -36.13
CA ASP A 13 26.78 -37.55 -36.54
C ASP A 13 27.66 -37.02 -35.40
N GLU A 14 28.96 -36.97 -35.72
CA GLU A 14 29.91 -35.89 -35.44
C GLU A 14 29.87 -35.20 -34.06
N LEU A 15 30.85 -35.58 -33.22
CA LEU A 15 31.36 -34.78 -32.12
C LEU A 15 32.22 -33.63 -32.68
N PRO A 16 31.97 -32.35 -32.32
CA PRO A 16 32.92 -31.30 -32.59
C PRO A 16 34.02 -31.26 -31.51
N GLU A 17 35.24 -31.06 -32.00
CA GLU A 17 36.50 -30.94 -31.28
C GLU A 17 36.48 -29.82 -30.23
N LEU A 18 37.11 -30.13 -29.09
CA LEU A 18 37.41 -29.21 -28.00
C LEU A 18 38.60 -28.32 -28.42
N GLU A 19 38.37 -27.03 -28.60
CA GLU A 19 39.43 -26.02 -28.58
C GLU A 19 39.87 -25.74 -27.13
N PRO A 20 41.18 -25.69 -26.83
CA PRO A 20 41.66 -25.28 -25.52
C PRO A 20 41.62 -23.75 -25.39
N ALA A 21 40.96 -23.27 -24.34
CA ALA A 21 40.98 -21.87 -23.94
C ALA A 21 42.33 -21.50 -23.32
N ASP A 22 42.86 -20.36 -23.76
CA ASP A 22 44.07 -19.73 -23.24
C ASP A 22 43.91 -19.36 -21.76
N ASP A 23 44.81 -19.91 -20.93
CA ASP A 23 45.09 -19.45 -19.57
C ASP A 23 45.91 -18.16 -19.66
N ASP A 24 45.29 -17.02 -19.36
CA ASP A 24 46.02 -15.79 -19.01
C ASP A 24 45.67 -15.38 -17.58
N ALA A 25 46.71 -15.39 -16.76
CA ALA A 25 46.70 -15.15 -15.33
C ALA A 25 46.97 -13.67 -15.06
N ALA A 26 46.07 -12.98 -14.35
CA ALA A 26 46.38 -11.70 -13.73
C ALA A 26 45.52 -11.44 -12.47
N GLU A 27 46.17 -11.68 -11.33
CA GLU A 27 46.13 -10.91 -10.07
C GLU A 27 44.79 -10.38 -9.52
N ALA A 28 44.29 -11.04 -8.48
CA ALA A 28 43.40 -10.46 -7.48
C ALA A 28 44.21 -9.93 -6.28
N PRO A 29 43.84 -8.78 -5.68
CA PRO A 29 44.64 -8.13 -4.65
C PRO A 29 44.44 -8.74 -3.26
N VAL A 30 45.55 -8.78 -2.54
CA VAL A 30 45.74 -9.20 -1.15
C VAL A 30 44.79 -8.48 -0.19
N VAL A 31 43.95 -9.26 0.50
CA VAL A 31 43.19 -8.80 1.69
C VAL A 31 44.16 -8.73 2.86
N VAL A 32 44.49 -7.50 3.25
CA VAL A 32 45.28 -7.21 4.45
C VAL A 32 44.40 -7.45 5.68
N VAL A 33 44.83 -8.41 6.49
CA VAL A 33 44.30 -8.69 7.83
C VAL A 33 44.69 -7.52 8.75
N ALA A 34 43.71 -6.71 9.15
CA ALA A 34 43.90 -5.69 10.18
C ALA A 34 43.72 -6.34 11.55
N GLN A 35 44.78 -6.21 12.35
CA GLN A 35 44.95 -6.75 13.69
C GLN A 35 44.11 -5.99 14.73
N THR A 36 43.76 -6.75 15.76
CA THR A 36 43.28 -6.34 17.08
C THR A 36 44.14 -5.23 17.72
N ALA A 37 43.50 -4.21 18.28
CA ALA A 37 44.12 -3.25 19.20
C ALA A 37 43.19 -3.02 20.41
N GLU A 38 43.74 -3.24 21.60
CA GLU A 38 43.12 -2.96 22.90
C GLU A 38 43.13 -1.45 23.22
N PRO A 39 42.33 -0.98 24.21
CA PRO A 39 42.11 0.43 24.48
C PRO A 39 42.87 0.91 25.73
N GLU A 40 43.76 1.89 25.61
CA GLU A 40 44.23 2.67 26.76
C GLU A 40 44.41 4.16 26.40
N ASP A 41 44.02 5.00 27.36
CA ASP A 41 44.42 6.37 27.65
C ASP A 41 44.03 7.52 26.71
N LEU A 42 42.89 8.16 27.03
CA LEU A 42 42.74 9.61 26.89
C LEU A 42 41.90 10.19 28.04
N ASP A 43 42.55 10.33 29.19
CA ASP A 43 42.22 11.31 30.22
C ASP A 43 42.42 12.73 29.66
N ALA A 44 41.33 13.43 29.36
CA ALA A 44 41.30 14.89 29.24
C ALA A 44 39.86 15.41 29.33
N LEU A 45 39.41 15.68 30.56
CA LEU A 45 38.20 16.47 30.84
C LEU A 45 38.40 17.94 30.42
N PRO A 46 37.29 18.62 30.07
CA PRO A 46 37.05 19.91 30.67
C PRO A 46 35.68 19.99 31.35
N GLU A 47 35.72 20.55 32.56
CA GLU A 47 34.62 20.92 33.45
C GLU A 47 33.54 21.76 32.76
N LEU A 48 32.27 21.36 32.84
CA LEU A 48 31.13 22.28 32.77
C LEU A 48 29.90 21.74 33.54
N LEU A 49 29.68 22.35 34.72
CA LEU A 49 28.42 22.67 35.41
C LEU A 49 27.55 21.54 36.03
N PRO A 50 27.13 21.70 37.30
CA PRO A 50 26.24 20.75 37.97
C PRO A 50 24.79 20.87 37.48
N VAL A 51 24.19 19.72 37.18
CA VAL A 51 22.74 19.55 36.97
C VAL A 51 22.05 19.82 38.31
N GLN A 52 21.28 20.91 38.39
CA GLN A 52 20.34 21.16 39.48
C GLN A 52 19.14 20.24 39.32
N GLU A 53 18.89 19.41 40.33
CA GLU A 53 17.61 18.71 40.50
C GLU A 53 16.51 19.74 40.82
N PRO A 54 15.32 19.68 40.20
CA PRO A 54 14.20 20.49 40.65
C PRO A 54 13.66 19.91 41.96
N GLY A 55 13.86 20.68 43.02
CA GLY A 55 13.31 20.42 44.35
C GLY A 55 11.79 20.53 44.40
N GLU A 56 11.24 19.82 45.37
CA GLU A 56 9.86 19.82 45.82
C GLU A 56 9.46 21.24 46.25
N GLU A 57 8.52 21.87 45.54
CA GLU A 57 7.89 23.10 46.00
C GLU A 57 6.54 22.79 46.66
N ASP A 58 6.52 23.01 47.98
CA ASP A 58 5.34 23.10 48.85
C ASP A 58 4.31 24.10 48.28
N LEU A 59 3.12 23.61 47.96
CA LEU A 59 1.95 24.43 47.60
C LEU A 59 0.93 24.49 48.75
N ASP A 60 1.41 24.70 49.97
CA ASP A 60 0.57 25.10 51.12
C ASP A 60 0.30 26.61 51.07
N ALA A 61 -0.62 27.01 50.17
CA ALA A 61 -1.25 28.33 50.20
C ALA A 61 -2.58 28.32 49.43
N LEU A 62 -3.57 27.58 49.95
CA LEU A 62 -4.98 27.71 49.54
C LEU A 62 -5.62 28.88 50.29
N PRO A 63 -6.16 29.92 49.63
CA PRO A 63 -7.08 30.85 50.26
C PRO A 63 -8.51 30.31 50.25
N GLU A 64 -9.18 30.57 51.37
CA GLU A 64 -10.45 30.03 51.85
C GLU A 64 -11.66 30.19 50.92
N LEU A 65 -12.53 29.19 51.02
CA LEU A 65 -13.84 29.07 50.40
C LEU A 65 -14.78 30.22 50.78
N LEU A 66 -15.32 30.90 49.77
CA LEU A 66 -16.57 31.65 49.87
C LEU A 66 -17.73 30.87 49.21
N PRO A 67 -18.95 30.98 49.74
CA PRO A 67 -20.00 29.99 49.59
C PRO A 67 -20.60 29.96 48.18
N VAL A 68 -20.85 28.73 47.70
CA VAL A 68 -21.67 28.44 46.53
C VAL A 68 -23.08 28.99 46.78
N GLN A 69 -23.42 30.09 46.11
CA GLN A 69 -24.81 30.47 45.90
C GLN A 69 -25.33 29.62 44.74
N GLU A 70 -26.30 28.74 45.04
CA GLU A 70 -27.11 28.10 44.00
C GLU A 70 -27.93 29.18 43.29
N PRO A 71 -27.80 29.38 41.97
CA PRO A 71 -28.75 30.20 41.25
C PRO A 71 -30.00 29.36 41.00
N GLY A 72 -31.12 29.87 41.51
CA GLY A 72 -32.45 29.34 41.29
C GLY A 72 -32.83 29.31 39.81
N GLU A 73 -33.74 28.39 39.52
CA GLU A 73 -34.54 28.31 38.30
C GLU A 73 -35.24 29.67 38.10
N ASP A 74 -34.83 30.42 37.06
CA ASP A 74 -35.63 31.38 36.28
C ASP A 74 -34.72 32.40 35.59
N SER A 75 -34.30 32.12 34.35
CA SER A 75 -34.06 33.11 33.29
C SER A 75 -33.65 32.38 32.01
N LEU A 76 -34.65 31.77 31.36
CA LEU A 76 -34.64 31.60 29.92
C LEU A 76 -34.81 32.99 29.29
N ASP A 77 -34.22 33.17 28.10
CA ASP A 77 -34.23 34.38 27.28
C ASP A 77 -33.15 35.45 27.57
N ALA A 78 -31.91 35.17 27.14
CA ALA A 78 -31.16 36.05 26.23
C ALA A 78 -29.68 35.65 26.14
N LEU A 79 -29.33 34.77 25.20
CA LEU A 79 -27.96 34.69 24.65
C LEU A 79 -28.02 34.56 23.12
N PRO A 80 -27.12 35.23 22.36
CA PRO A 80 -27.17 35.27 20.90
C PRO A 80 -26.78 33.91 20.29
N GLU A 81 -27.49 33.54 19.21
CA GLU A 81 -27.22 32.36 18.38
C GLU A 81 -25.75 32.32 17.92
N LEU A 82 -24.95 31.46 18.55
CA LEU A 82 -23.69 31.01 18.00
C LEU A 82 -24.01 30.03 16.87
N MET A 83 -23.64 30.42 15.64
CA MET A 83 -23.70 29.53 14.48
C MET A 83 -22.96 28.22 14.79
N PRO A 84 -23.49 27.06 14.37
CA PRO A 84 -22.75 25.80 14.49
C PRO A 84 -21.48 25.89 13.64
N VAL A 85 -20.34 25.64 14.29
CA VAL A 85 -19.08 25.32 13.61
C VAL A 85 -19.33 24.05 12.81
N GLN A 86 -19.42 24.21 11.50
CA GLN A 86 -19.51 23.11 10.55
C GLN A 86 -18.17 22.35 10.59
N GLU A 87 -18.17 21.18 11.22
CA GLU A 87 -17.12 20.19 10.99
C GLU A 87 -17.05 19.91 9.47
N PRO A 88 -15.86 19.81 8.86
CA PRO A 88 -15.75 19.54 7.44
C PRO A 88 -16.33 18.15 7.20
N GLY A 89 -17.47 18.13 6.50
CA GLY A 89 -18.23 16.94 6.20
C GLY A 89 -17.37 15.84 5.61
N GLU A 90 -17.62 14.63 6.11
CA GLU A 90 -17.38 13.39 5.41
C GLU A 90 -18.19 13.42 4.10
N ASP A 91 -17.65 14.08 3.09
CA ASP A 91 -18.22 14.11 1.74
C ASP A 91 -18.11 12.71 1.14
N ASN A 92 -19.14 11.91 1.38
CA ASN A 92 -19.87 11.10 0.41
C ASN A 92 -19.00 10.44 -0.67
N LEU A 93 -18.16 9.49 -0.24
CA LEU A 93 -17.39 8.61 -1.13
C LEU A 93 -18.29 7.58 -1.85
N ASP A 94 -19.56 7.48 -1.48
CA ASP A 94 -20.54 6.56 -2.04
C ASP A 94 -21.18 7.05 -3.36
N ALA A 95 -20.92 8.31 -3.77
CA ALA A 95 -21.46 8.89 -5.00
C ALA A 95 -20.46 8.84 -6.19
N LEU A 96 -19.52 7.89 -6.18
CA LEU A 96 -18.72 7.61 -7.37
C LEU A 96 -19.59 6.85 -8.38
N PRO A 97 -19.63 7.26 -9.67
CA PRO A 97 -20.28 6.44 -10.68
C PRO A 97 -19.61 5.06 -10.70
N GLU A 98 -20.40 4.02 -10.44
CA GLU A 98 -20.02 2.63 -10.55
C GLU A 98 -19.59 2.39 -12.01
N LEU A 99 -18.29 2.23 -12.23
CA LEU A 99 -17.70 2.09 -13.55
C LEU A 99 -17.02 0.74 -13.65
N GLU A 100 -17.49 -0.03 -14.63
CA GLU A 100 -16.83 -1.23 -15.13
C GLU A 100 -15.36 -0.92 -15.42
N VAL A 101 -14.50 -1.63 -14.72
CA VAL A 101 -13.07 -1.66 -14.97
C VAL A 101 -12.91 -2.27 -16.35
N VAL A 102 -12.45 -1.50 -17.34
CA VAL A 102 -11.93 -2.08 -18.57
C VAL A 102 -10.70 -2.87 -18.14
N ASP A 103 -10.86 -4.19 -18.01
CA ASP A 103 -9.78 -5.11 -17.68
C ASP A 103 -8.76 -5.11 -18.82
N GLU A 104 -7.69 -4.33 -18.66
CA GLU A 104 -6.42 -4.69 -19.28
C GLU A 104 -5.96 -6.01 -18.64
N PRO A 105 -5.72 -7.08 -19.42
CA PRO A 105 -5.34 -8.39 -18.91
C PRO A 105 -3.85 -8.38 -18.58
N ASP A 106 -3.48 -7.74 -17.48
CA ASP A 106 -2.09 -7.74 -16.97
C ASP A 106 -1.92 -8.56 -15.68
N GLU A 107 -2.96 -9.29 -15.26
CA GLU A 107 -2.82 -10.30 -14.21
C GLU A 107 -2.88 -11.68 -14.85
N PRO A 108 -1.78 -12.47 -14.83
CA PRO A 108 -1.86 -13.85 -15.27
C PRO A 108 -2.94 -14.55 -14.44
N PRO A 109 -3.78 -15.39 -15.06
CA PRO A 109 -4.77 -16.16 -14.33
C PRO A 109 -4.07 -16.89 -13.19
N ASP A 110 -4.67 -16.88 -11.99
CA ASP A 110 -4.18 -17.59 -10.81
C ASP A 110 -3.76 -19.01 -11.24
N ALA A 111 -2.45 -19.25 -11.39
CA ALA A 111 -1.91 -20.46 -12.02
C ALA A 111 -2.08 -21.72 -11.16
N GLU A 112 -2.65 -21.57 -9.98
CA GLU A 112 -2.98 -22.65 -9.05
C GLU A 112 -4.44 -22.48 -8.65
N GLY A 113 -5.26 -23.50 -8.92
CA GLY A 113 -6.68 -23.51 -8.56
C GLY A 113 -6.91 -23.33 -7.06
N PRO A 114 -8.17 -23.15 -6.63
CA PRO A 114 -8.51 -22.92 -5.23
C PRO A 114 -7.86 -23.96 -4.33
N ILE A 115 -7.05 -23.51 -3.36
CA ILE A 115 -6.44 -24.38 -2.36
C ILE A 115 -7.58 -25.08 -1.61
N GLU A 116 -7.58 -26.41 -1.51
CA GLU A 116 -8.62 -27.19 -0.83
C GLU A 116 -8.59 -26.99 0.70
N ALA A 117 -8.91 -25.79 1.16
CA ALA A 117 -8.88 -25.40 2.57
C ALA A 117 -9.74 -26.31 3.47
N GLY A 118 -10.78 -26.93 2.91
CA GLY A 118 -11.64 -27.88 3.61
C GLY A 118 -10.92 -29.13 4.13
N SER A 119 -9.89 -29.62 3.43
CA SER A 119 -9.12 -30.79 3.86
C SER A 119 -8.21 -30.43 5.04
N PHE A 120 -7.49 -29.31 4.95
CA PHE A 120 -6.56 -28.85 5.99
C PHE A 120 -7.29 -28.46 7.27
N ARG A 121 -8.50 -27.88 7.15
CA ARG A 121 -9.33 -27.54 8.31
C ARG A 121 -9.71 -28.77 9.13
N ARG A 122 -10.05 -29.89 8.47
CA ARG A 122 -10.35 -31.16 9.16
C ARG A 122 -9.14 -31.71 9.90
N ILE A 123 -7.94 -31.62 9.31
CA ILE A 123 -6.69 -32.03 9.96
C ILE A 123 -6.44 -31.18 11.20
N TYR A 124 -6.62 -29.86 11.10
CA TYR A 124 -6.48 -28.94 12.23
C TYR A 124 -7.44 -29.28 13.37
N GLU A 125 -8.73 -29.43 13.07
CA GLU A 125 -9.77 -29.69 14.07
C GLU A 125 -9.61 -31.04 14.77
N THR A 126 -9.13 -32.07 14.07
CA THR A 126 -9.00 -33.43 14.63
C THR A 126 -7.67 -33.70 15.32
N ARG A 127 -6.58 -33.03 14.92
CA ARG A 127 -5.23 -33.35 15.40
C ARG A 127 -4.55 -32.23 16.16
N LEU A 128 -4.80 -30.97 15.79
CA LEU A 128 -4.01 -29.84 16.28
C LEU A 128 -4.74 -29.04 17.35
N ARG A 129 -6.05 -28.86 17.22
CA ARG A 129 -6.85 -27.95 18.07
C ARG A 129 -6.69 -28.20 19.57
N ASP A 130 -6.67 -29.46 19.99
CA ASP A 130 -6.65 -29.86 21.41
C ASP A 130 -5.22 -29.97 21.99
N MET A 131 -4.18 -29.80 21.15
CA MET A 131 -2.80 -29.79 21.61
C MET A 131 -2.51 -28.52 22.44
N THR A 132 -1.53 -28.59 23.33
CA THR A 132 -1.05 -27.40 24.03
C THR A 132 -0.39 -26.42 23.06
N ARG A 133 -0.37 -25.14 23.43
CA ARG A 133 0.27 -24.08 22.63
C ARG A 133 1.72 -24.43 22.27
N ASP A 134 2.51 -24.84 23.26
CA ASP A 134 3.93 -25.15 23.07
C ASP A 134 4.13 -26.35 22.14
N ALA A 135 3.29 -27.39 22.28
CA ALA A 135 3.35 -28.54 21.38
C ALA A 135 2.99 -28.18 19.93
N ARG A 136 2.08 -27.21 19.71
CA ARG A 136 1.77 -26.71 18.37
C ARG A 136 2.91 -25.89 17.77
N ILE A 137 3.58 -25.06 18.58
CA ILE A 137 4.74 -24.28 18.15
C ILE A 137 5.88 -25.22 17.71
N GLU A 138 6.24 -26.19 18.56
CA GLU A 138 7.27 -27.19 18.23
C GLU A 138 6.89 -28.03 17.01
N GLY A 139 5.61 -28.40 16.91
CA GLY A 139 5.07 -29.13 15.77
C GLY A 139 5.13 -28.34 14.47
N ALA A 140 4.83 -27.04 14.50
CA ALA A 140 4.84 -26.16 13.33
C ALA A 140 6.23 -26.04 12.69
N HIS A 141 7.30 -26.00 13.49
CA HIS A 141 8.68 -25.96 12.98
C HIS A 141 9.09 -27.22 12.19
N LYS A 142 8.46 -28.36 12.48
CA LYS A 142 8.83 -29.68 11.92
C LYS A 142 7.77 -30.21 10.95
N ALA A 143 6.63 -29.55 10.84
CA ALA A 143 5.52 -30.00 10.02
C ALA A 143 5.87 -29.93 8.53
N THR A 144 5.36 -30.88 7.77
CA THR A 144 5.54 -30.97 6.31
C THR A 144 4.20 -31.30 5.63
N GLY A 145 4.11 -31.02 4.33
CA GLY A 145 2.94 -31.32 3.51
C GLY A 145 1.63 -30.75 4.05
N ASP A 146 0.57 -31.57 4.06
CA ASP A 146 -0.77 -31.16 4.48
C ASP A 146 -0.86 -30.75 5.95
N LEU A 147 0.02 -31.27 6.80
CA LEU A 147 0.07 -30.91 8.20
C LEU A 147 0.56 -29.46 8.37
N LEU A 148 1.55 -29.05 7.58
CA LEU A 148 2.02 -27.65 7.56
C LEU A 148 0.92 -26.70 7.06
N CYS A 149 0.15 -27.12 6.06
CA CYS A 149 -1.04 -26.39 5.60
C CYS A 149 -2.10 -26.28 6.72
N ALA A 150 -2.29 -27.31 7.55
CA ALA A 150 -3.20 -27.26 8.68
C ALA A 150 -2.74 -26.30 9.78
N TYR A 151 -1.43 -26.23 10.08
CA TYR A 151 -0.88 -25.24 11.03
C TYR A 151 -1.06 -23.79 10.57
N CYS A 152 -1.18 -23.52 9.26
CA CYS A 152 -1.47 -22.17 8.74
C CYS A 152 -2.84 -21.63 9.16
N LEU A 153 -3.75 -22.51 9.60
CA LEU A 153 -5.10 -22.17 10.05
C LEU A 153 -5.17 -21.87 11.57
N ASP A 154 -4.04 -21.93 12.27
CA ASP A 154 -4.00 -21.63 13.70
C ASP A 154 -4.28 -20.15 13.97
N ALA A 155 -5.02 -19.88 15.04
CA ALA A 155 -5.35 -18.52 15.47
C ALA A 155 -4.22 -17.88 16.30
N GLU A 156 -3.34 -18.70 16.88
CA GLU A 156 -2.27 -18.25 17.76
C GLU A 156 -1.10 -17.65 16.94
N PRO A 157 -0.72 -16.38 17.16
CA PRO A 157 0.33 -15.74 16.37
C PRO A 157 1.70 -16.41 16.55
N ALA A 158 1.98 -17.00 17.72
CA ALA A 158 3.22 -17.73 17.98
C ALA A 158 3.37 -18.98 17.10
N VAL A 159 2.27 -19.68 16.82
CA VAL A 159 2.27 -20.85 15.92
C VAL A 159 2.52 -20.39 14.48
N ILE A 160 1.88 -19.31 14.04
CA ILE A 160 2.13 -18.74 12.70
C ILE A 160 3.58 -18.27 12.54
N MET A 161 4.17 -17.64 13.55
CA MET A 161 5.59 -17.28 13.49
C MET A 161 6.48 -18.53 13.32
N ALA A 162 6.20 -19.61 14.08
CA ALA A 162 6.92 -20.87 13.93
C ALA A 162 6.71 -21.53 12.56
N VAL A 163 5.51 -21.43 11.98
CA VAL A 163 5.25 -21.83 10.60
C VAL A 163 6.15 -21.02 9.65
N LEU A 164 6.16 -19.69 9.74
CA LEU A 164 6.92 -18.83 8.81
C LEU A 164 8.44 -19.04 8.88
N GLU A 165 8.95 -19.55 10.02
CA GLU A 165 10.36 -19.94 10.24
C GLU A 165 10.69 -21.35 9.71
N ASN A 166 9.69 -22.17 9.39
CA ASN A 166 9.90 -23.49 8.81
C ASN A 166 10.41 -23.39 7.36
N ALA A 167 11.47 -24.15 7.04
CA ALA A 167 12.15 -24.15 5.75
C ALA A 167 11.24 -24.57 4.57
N GLU A 168 10.23 -25.40 4.83
CA GLU A 168 9.29 -25.90 3.82
C GLU A 168 8.17 -24.88 3.48
N VAL A 169 8.14 -23.73 4.16
CA VAL A 169 7.13 -22.71 3.88
C VAL A 169 7.41 -22.00 2.57
N GLY A 170 6.56 -22.30 1.58
CA GLY A 170 6.40 -21.54 0.34
C GLY A 170 5.10 -20.71 0.25
N LEU A 171 4.80 -20.25 -0.97
CA LEU A 171 3.68 -19.34 -1.27
C LEU A 171 2.29 -19.90 -0.93
N LYS A 172 2.08 -21.21 -1.11
CA LYS A 172 0.80 -21.87 -0.75
C LYS A 172 0.41 -21.60 0.70
N HIS A 173 1.37 -21.69 1.61
CA HIS A 173 1.17 -21.44 3.04
C HIS A 173 0.92 -19.95 3.31
N ALA A 174 1.70 -19.06 2.68
CA ALA A 174 1.50 -17.62 2.80
C ALA A 174 0.09 -17.19 2.35
N ARG A 175 -0.45 -17.78 1.28
CA ARG A 175 -1.83 -17.54 0.83
C ARG A 175 -2.86 -17.98 1.87
N LEU A 176 -2.71 -19.18 2.45
CA LEU A 176 -3.58 -19.65 3.53
C LEU A 176 -3.56 -18.74 4.76
N ILE A 177 -2.36 -18.30 5.18
CA ILE A 177 -2.20 -17.39 6.33
C ILE A 177 -2.84 -16.03 6.01
N ALA A 178 -2.57 -15.46 4.84
CA ALA A 178 -3.13 -14.18 4.41
C ALA A 178 -4.66 -14.19 4.37
N GLU A 179 -5.26 -15.30 3.93
CA GLU A 179 -6.71 -15.45 3.81
C GLU A 179 -7.41 -15.67 5.15
N HIS A 180 -6.85 -16.53 6.01
CA HIS A 180 -7.58 -17.07 7.16
C HIS A 180 -7.09 -16.58 8.52
N HIS A 181 -5.86 -16.05 8.63
CA HIS A 181 -5.34 -15.66 9.93
C HIS A 181 -5.99 -14.34 10.42
N LEU A 182 -6.47 -14.36 11.66
CA LEU A 182 -7.28 -13.28 12.24
C LEU A 182 -6.53 -12.45 13.29
N ASN A 183 -5.21 -12.63 13.44
CA ASN A 183 -4.41 -11.85 14.38
C ASN A 183 -3.42 -10.95 13.62
N PRO A 184 -3.42 -9.62 13.87
CA PRO A 184 -2.53 -8.69 13.19
C PRO A 184 -1.04 -9.02 13.42
N VAL A 185 -0.67 -9.54 14.59
CA VAL A 185 0.73 -9.85 14.92
C VAL A 185 1.27 -10.99 14.06
N GLY A 186 0.47 -12.04 13.84
CA GLY A 186 0.86 -13.15 12.97
C GLY A 186 0.88 -12.75 11.50
N LEU A 187 -0.02 -11.87 11.07
CA LEU A 187 0.00 -11.33 9.70
C LEU A 187 1.22 -10.44 9.46
N ASP A 188 1.59 -9.57 10.41
CA ASP A 188 2.75 -8.67 10.28
C ASP A 188 4.06 -9.44 10.10
N ALA A 189 4.17 -10.63 10.73
CA ALA A 189 5.33 -11.51 10.58
C ALA A 189 5.56 -11.96 9.12
N MET A 190 4.51 -12.06 8.28
CA MET A 190 4.69 -12.35 6.85
C MET A 190 5.51 -11.26 6.14
N GLY A 191 5.45 -10.02 6.63
CA GLY A 191 6.19 -8.88 6.08
C GLY A 191 7.71 -9.01 6.19
N ARG A 192 8.22 -9.94 7.00
CA ARG A 192 9.66 -10.24 7.11
C ARG A 192 10.22 -10.92 5.86
N ARG A 193 9.38 -11.66 5.13
CA ARG A 193 9.74 -12.37 3.89
C ARG A 193 9.19 -11.63 2.69
N ALA A 194 10.02 -10.78 2.08
CA ALA A 194 9.62 -9.94 0.94
C ALA A 194 9.08 -10.72 -0.26
N GLU A 195 9.50 -11.99 -0.43
CA GLU A 195 8.99 -12.89 -1.48
C GLU A 195 7.47 -13.11 -1.40
N PHE A 196 6.89 -13.15 -0.19
CA PHE A 196 5.44 -13.30 -0.03
C PHE A 196 4.70 -12.07 -0.51
N LEU A 197 5.24 -10.88 -0.26
CA LEU A 197 4.63 -9.62 -0.70
C LEU A 197 4.83 -9.38 -2.21
N ARG A 198 5.72 -10.12 -2.88
CA ARG A 198 5.86 -10.09 -4.35
C ARG A 198 4.77 -10.90 -5.05
N ASP A 199 4.18 -11.89 -4.39
CA ASP A 199 3.05 -12.66 -4.92
C ASP A 199 1.77 -11.82 -4.98
N ALA A 200 1.11 -11.78 -6.14
CA ALA A 200 -0.10 -10.99 -6.35
C ALA A 200 -1.28 -11.52 -5.53
N THR A 201 -1.43 -12.84 -5.47
CA THR A 201 -2.50 -13.51 -4.74
C THR A 201 -2.39 -13.23 -3.24
N VAL A 202 -1.20 -13.33 -2.64
CA VAL A 202 -0.97 -12.96 -1.22
C VAL A 202 -1.35 -11.50 -0.97
N ARG A 203 -0.91 -10.56 -1.81
CA ARG A 203 -1.28 -9.14 -1.65
C ARG A 203 -2.79 -8.94 -1.71
N ARG A 204 -3.47 -9.56 -2.68
CA ARG A 204 -4.94 -9.48 -2.83
C ARG A 204 -5.65 -10.03 -1.59
N LEU A 205 -5.22 -11.17 -1.07
CA LEU A 205 -5.78 -11.77 0.15
C LEU A 205 -5.55 -10.87 1.38
N LEU A 206 -4.35 -10.30 1.52
CA LEU A 206 -4.03 -9.34 2.58
C LEU A 206 -4.91 -8.08 2.53
N LEU A 207 -5.18 -7.55 1.35
CA LEU A 207 -6.02 -6.35 1.18
C LEU A 207 -7.49 -6.62 1.59
N ARG A 208 -7.97 -7.86 1.40
CA ARG A 208 -9.30 -8.31 1.83
C ARG A 208 -9.37 -8.60 3.33
N ASN A 209 -8.25 -8.99 3.94
CA ASN A 209 -8.19 -9.35 5.35
C ASN A 209 -8.35 -8.13 6.28
N ILE A 210 -9.43 -8.13 7.08
CA ILE A 210 -9.80 -7.04 8.01
C ILE A 210 -8.77 -6.89 9.15
N GLN A 211 -8.04 -7.95 9.46
CA GLN A 211 -7.04 -7.97 10.53
C GLN A 211 -5.64 -7.59 10.05
N ALA A 212 -5.45 -7.36 8.74
CA ALA A 212 -4.16 -6.94 8.21
C ALA A 212 -3.75 -5.57 8.81
N PRO A 213 -2.54 -5.45 9.38
CA PRO A 213 -2.07 -4.20 9.95
C PRO A 213 -1.65 -3.21 8.85
N GLY A 214 -1.81 -1.92 9.11
CA GLY A 214 -1.53 -0.87 8.12
C GLY A 214 -0.07 -0.82 7.66
N THR A 215 0.87 -1.21 8.52
CA THR A 215 2.31 -1.34 8.22
C THR A 215 2.56 -2.37 7.13
N LEU A 216 2.00 -3.57 7.29
CA LEU A 216 2.08 -4.65 6.31
C LEU A 216 1.42 -4.26 4.98
N LEU A 217 0.23 -3.65 5.03
CA LEU A 217 -0.48 -3.20 3.84
C LEU A 217 0.33 -2.14 3.07
N ARG A 218 0.95 -1.20 3.78
CA ARG A 218 1.85 -0.20 3.18
C ARG A 218 3.06 -0.87 2.53
N HIS A 219 3.64 -1.88 3.16
CA HIS A 219 4.76 -2.65 2.61
C HIS A 219 4.34 -3.43 1.35
N ALA A 220 3.16 -4.06 1.36
CA ALA A 220 2.58 -4.76 0.20
C ALA A 220 2.31 -3.83 -0.99
N LEU A 221 1.92 -2.58 -0.73
CA LEU A 221 1.61 -1.59 -1.77
C LEU A 221 2.83 -0.80 -2.25
N ALA A 222 3.91 -0.72 -1.46
CA ALA A 222 5.11 0.02 -1.80
C ALA A 222 5.70 -0.31 -3.21
N PRO A 223 5.85 -1.59 -3.60
CA PRO A 223 6.41 -1.93 -4.91
C PRO A 223 5.44 -1.70 -6.09
N GLN A 224 4.14 -1.52 -5.83
CA GLN A 224 3.12 -1.42 -6.87
C GLN A 224 3.21 -0.09 -7.63
N SER A 225 2.97 -0.08 -8.94
CA SER A 225 2.91 1.17 -9.71
C SER A 225 1.80 2.11 -9.19
N LEU A 226 1.90 3.41 -9.50
CA LEU A 226 0.84 4.38 -9.16
C LEU A 226 -0.55 3.92 -9.66
N HIS A 227 -0.60 3.33 -10.84
CA HIS A 227 -1.84 2.84 -11.43
C HIS A 227 -2.40 1.63 -10.66
N GLN A 228 -1.55 0.69 -10.26
CA GLN A 228 -1.97 -0.46 -9.45
C GLN A 228 -2.51 -0.03 -8.08
N VAL A 229 -1.85 0.91 -7.38
CA VAL A 229 -2.34 1.43 -6.10
C VAL A 229 -3.69 2.15 -6.27
N PHE A 230 -3.90 2.86 -7.38
CA PHE A 230 -5.19 3.42 -7.73
C PHE A 230 -6.26 2.33 -7.92
N ARG A 231 -5.96 1.25 -8.67
CA ARG A 231 -6.89 0.12 -8.85
C ARG A 231 -7.28 -0.50 -7.52
N THR A 232 -6.35 -0.63 -6.56
CA THR A 232 -6.66 -1.12 -5.21
C THR A 232 -7.73 -0.28 -4.50
N ASN A 233 -7.74 1.04 -4.69
CA ASN A 233 -8.79 1.89 -4.08
C ASN A 233 -10.17 1.66 -4.69
N MET A 234 -10.25 1.18 -5.93
CA MET A 234 -11.50 0.89 -6.64
C MET A 234 -12.03 -0.53 -6.36
N GLY A 235 -11.24 -1.40 -5.71
CA GLY A 235 -11.65 -2.76 -5.40
C GLY A 235 -12.71 -2.81 -4.29
N HIS A 236 -13.87 -3.38 -4.61
CA HIS A 236 -14.99 -3.53 -3.66
C HIS A 236 -14.67 -4.54 -2.54
N ASP A 237 -13.95 -5.61 -2.87
CA ASP A 237 -13.56 -6.68 -1.94
C ASP A 237 -12.52 -6.26 -0.90
N ASN A 238 -11.84 -5.13 -1.11
CA ASN A 238 -10.78 -4.68 -0.21
C ASN A 238 -11.38 -4.18 1.10
N SER A 239 -10.73 -4.50 2.22
CA SER A 239 -11.10 -3.98 3.53
C SER A 239 -11.05 -2.45 3.53
N GLU A 240 -11.90 -1.82 4.36
CA GLU A 240 -11.89 -0.36 4.49
C GLU A 240 -10.52 0.18 4.89
N ARG A 241 -9.82 -0.53 5.79
CA ARG A 241 -8.46 -0.18 6.21
C ARG A 241 -7.50 -0.20 5.03
N ALA A 242 -7.56 -1.25 4.20
CA ALA A 242 -6.74 -1.35 2.99
C ALA A 242 -7.01 -0.19 2.03
N ARG A 243 -8.28 0.19 1.82
CA ARG A 243 -8.62 1.37 0.99
C ARG A 243 -8.06 2.67 1.57
N ARG A 244 -8.16 2.88 2.89
CA ARG A 244 -7.57 4.06 3.57
C ARG A 244 -6.05 4.11 3.38
N VAL A 245 -5.35 3.02 3.68
CA VAL A 245 -3.89 2.92 3.52
C VAL A 245 -3.48 3.09 2.05
N ALA A 246 -4.21 2.49 1.11
CA ALA A 246 -3.94 2.63 -0.31
C ALA A 246 -4.10 4.08 -0.79
N ARG A 247 -5.07 4.83 -0.25
CA ARG A 247 -5.22 6.25 -0.54
C ARG A 247 -4.02 7.07 -0.05
N ASP A 248 -3.56 6.81 1.18
CA ASP A 248 -2.40 7.50 1.74
C ASP A 248 -1.14 7.20 0.93
N VAL A 249 -0.91 5.93 0.62
CA VAL A 249 0.21 5.50 -0.24
C VAL A 249 0.12 6.12 -1.63
N LEU A 250 -1.07 6.19 -2.23
CA LEU A 250 -1.27 6.83 -3.53
C LEU A 250 -0.86 8.30 -3.49
N ARG A 251 -1.28 9.05 -2.46
CA ARG A 251 -0.95 10.48 -2.29
C ARG A 251 0.55 10.68 -2.08
N ASP A 252 1.14 9.92 -1.17
CA ASP A 252 2.58 9.96 -0.87
C ASP A 252 3.41 9.66 -2.12
N LYS A 253 3.04 8.61 -2.86
CA LYS A 253 3.75 8.18 -4.05
C LYS A 253 3.56 9.16 -5.21
N PHE A 254 2.36 9.70 -5.39
CA PHE A 254 2.07 10.69 -6.41
C PHE A 254 2.97 11.92 -6.25
N MET A 255 3.17 12.39 -5.02
CA MET A 255 4.03 13.55 -4.72
C MET A 255 5.54 13.29 -4.91
N ARG A 256 5.98 12.03 -4.91
CA ARG A 256 7.39 11.63 -5.05
C ARG A 256 7.78 11.19 -6.45
N THR A 257 6.81 10.78 -7.28
CA THR A 257 7.08 10.24 -8.62
C THR A 257 7.31 11.37 -9.64
N SER A 258 7.88 11.09 -10.82
CA SER A 258 8.08 12.08 -11.88
C SER A 258 6.78 12.75 -12.35
N ALA A 259 6.87 13.96 -12.90
CA ALA A 259 5.70 14.65 -13.45
C ALA A 259 5.07 13.88 -14.62
N GLU A 260 5.90 13.21 -15.43
CA GLU A 260 5.48 12.37 -16.54
C GLU A 260 4.57 11.22 -16.10
N ASP A 261 4.94 10.50 -15.03
CA ASP A 261 4.15 9.39 -14.51
C ASP A 261 2.85 9.88 -13.84
N ARG A 262 2.91 11.02 -13.13
CA ARG A 262 1.72 11.67 -12.56
C ARG A 262 0.70 12.02 -13.63
N VAL A 263 1.16 12.66 -14.71
CA VAL A 263 0.31 12.96 -15.88
C VAL A 263 -0.17 11.66 -16.53
N GLY A 264 0.71 10.68 -16.67
CA GLY A 264 0.36 9.35 -17.18
C GLY A 264 -0.79 8.71 -16.42
N LEU A 265 -0.78 8.76 -15.09
CA LEU A 265 -1.87 8.27 -14.24
C LEU A 265 -3.18 9.01 -14.51
N ILE A 266 -3.14 10.34 -14.56
CA ILE A 266 -4.33 11.17 -14.83
C ILE A 266 -4.93 10.81 -16.19
N LEU A 267 -4.10 10.68 -17.23
CA LEU A 267 -4.56 10.36 -18.56
C LEU A 267 -5.14 8.93 -18.63
N LYS A 268 -4.41 7.94 -18.10
CA LYS A 268 -4.86 6.53 -18.08
C LYS A 268 -6.18 6.34 -17.32
N THR A 269 -6.39 7.12 -16.26
CA THR A 269 -7.61 7.02 -15.44
C THR A 269 -8.71 8.01 -15.86
N GLU A 270 -8.50 8.77 -16.94
CA GLU A 270 -9.39 9.87 -17.37
C GLU A 270 -9.69 10.87 -16.23
N GLY A 271 -8.71 11.12 -15.39
CA GLY A 271 -8.79 12.02 -14.24
C GLY A 271 -9.56 11.48 -13.05
N ARG A 272 -10.06 10.23 -13.10
CA ARG A 272 -10.76 9.60 -11.96
C ARG A 272 -9.89 9.51 -10.71
N CYS A 273 -8.57 9.38 -10.86
CA CYS A 273 -7.65 9.38 -9.72
C CYS A 273 -7.65 10.69 -8.91
N LEU A 274 -8.12 11.81 -9.49
CA LEU A 274 -8.11 13.12 -8.85
C LEU A 274 -9.04 13.20 -7.64
N THR A 275 -10.09 12.36 -7.58
CA THR A 275 -11.00 12.29 -6.42
C THR A 275 -10.29 11.81 -5.16
N LEU A 276 -9.25 10.98 -5.30
CA LEU A 276 -8.44 10.48 -4.19
C LEU A 276 -7.27 11.41 -3.83
N LEU A 277 -6.96 12.36 -4.73
CA LEU A 277 -5.84 13.30 -4.63
C LEU A 277 -6.28 14.70 -4.19
N VAL A 278 -7.46 14.85 -3.58
CA VAL A 278 -7.95 16.15 -3.08
C VAL A 278 -6.95 16.76 -2.11
N GLY A 279 -6.54 18.01 -2.35
CA GLY A 279 -5.51 18.69 -1.56
C GLY A 279 -4.08 18.52 -2.07
N VAL A 280 -3.86 17.70 -3.11
CA VAL A 280 -2.59 17.66 -3.85
C VAL A 280 -2.56 18.80 -4.88
N THR A 281 -1.43 19.49 -5.00
CA THR A 281 -1.23 20.57 -5.98
C THR A 281 -0.51 20.07 -7.23
N PHE A 282 -0.77 20.70 -8.37
CA PHE A 282 -0.02 20.44 -9.60
C PHE A 282 1.26 21.27 -9.63
N ASP A 283 2.38 20.64 -9.93
CA ASP A 283 3.63 21.35 -10.17
C ASP A 283 3.67 22.01 -11.56
N GLN A 284 4.65 22.88 -11.78
CA GLN A 284 4.78 23.63 -13.03
C GLN A 284 5.01 22.71 -14.24
N LYS A 285 5.79 21.64 -14.07
CA LYS A 285 6.16 20.72 -15.16
C LYS A 285 4.95 19.89 -15.60
N MET A 286 4.23 19.31 -14.65
CA MET A 286 2.97 18.60 -14.82
C MET A 286 1.93 19.49 -15.49
N THR A 287 1.80 20.74 -15.04
CA THR A 287 0.89 21.72 -15.65
C THR A 287 1.25 21.98 -17.11
N ALA A 288 2.53 22.19 -17.42
CA ALA A 288 2.98 22.40 -18.79
C ALA A 288 2.72 21.17 -19.69
N LEU A 289 2.97 19.96 -19.17
CA LEU A 289 2.69 18.70 -19.86
C LEU A 289 1.21 18.48 -20.14
N LEU A 290 0.32 18.92 -19.23
CA LEU A 290 -1.13 18.87 -19.46
C LEU A 290 -1.59 19.95 -20.45
N CYS A 291 -1.07 21.16 -20.35
CA CYS A 291 -1.38 22.26 -21.27
C CYS A 291 -0.99 21.98 -22.73
N SER A 292 0.08 21.22 -22.97
CA SER A 292 0.56 20.89 -24.31
C SER A 292 -0.26 19.80 -25.01
N ARG A 293 -1.20 19.16 -24.30
CA ARG A 293 -2.00 18.05 -24.82
C ARG A 293 -3.29 18.54 -25.47
N THR A 294 -3.74 17.78 -26.47
CA THR A 294 -5.07 17.89 -27.05
C THR A 294 -5.98 16.86 -26.38
N TYR A 295 -7.13 17.31 -25.88
CA TYR A 295 -8.05 16.46 -25.15
C TYR A 295 -9.20 15.99 -26.06
N GLN A 296 -9.41 14.67 -26.09
CA GLN A 296 -10.52 14.04 -26.81
C GLN A 296 -11.62 13.54 -25.86
N SER A 297 -11.26 13.17 -24.64
CA SER A 297 -12.19 12.66 -23.62
C SER A 297 -12.91 13.80 -22.90
N THR A 298 -14.24 13.80 -22.98
CA THR A 298 -15.09 14.73 -22.22
C THR A 298 -15.00 14.44 -20.72
N LEU A 299 -14.90 13.16 -20.33
CA LEU A 299 -14.78 12.75 -18.93
C LEU A 299 -13.53 13.33 -18.29
N LEU A 300 -12.39 13.24 -18.97
CA LEU A 300 -11.13 13.80 -18.48
C LEU A 300 -11.22 15.31 -18.23
N VAL A 301 -11.84 16.06 -19.16
CA VAL A 301 -12.04 17.51 -18.98
C VAL A 301 -12.97 17.80 -17.80
N GLN A 302 -14.04 17.03 -17.62
CA GLN A 302 -14.93 17.17 -16.46
C GLN A 302 -14.19 16.88 -15.14
N SER A 303 -13.41 15.79 -15.08
CA SER A 303 -12.61 15.41 -13.92
C SER A 303 -11.61 16.49 -13.55
N LEU A 304 -10.86 17.01 -14.53
CA LEU A 304 -9.91 18.11 -14.32
C LEU A 304 -10.63 19.36 -13.79
N ALA A 305 -11.74 19.72 -14.41
CA ALA A 305 -12.46 20.94 -14.07
C ALA A 305 -13.24 20.87 -12.75
N ARG A 306 -13.43 19.67 -12.17
CA ARG A 306 -13.93 19.47 -10.80
C ARG A 306 -12.81 19.46 -9.76
N PHE A 307 -11.55 19.32 -10.17
CA PHE A 307 -10.43 19.23 -9.25
C PHE A 307 -10.08 20.62 -8.66
N PRO A 308 -10.21 20.83 -7.35
CA PRO A 308 -10.16 22.18 -6.75
C PRO A 308 -8.79 22.87 -6.87
N ALA A 309 -7.71 22.08 -6.92
CA ALA A 309 -6.35 22.61 -7.07
C ALA A 309 -5.91 22.75 -8.54
N LEU A 310 -6.86 22.78 -9.50
CA LEU A 310 -6.54 22.96 -10.91
C LEU A 310 -5.91 24.34 -11.16
N PRO A 311 -4.70 24.41 -11.76
CA PRO A 311 -4.02 25.68 -12.02
C PRO A 311 -4.75 26.56 -13.05
N PRO A 312 -4.73 27.90 -12.89
CA PRO A 312 -5.39 28.83 -13.80
C PRO A 312 -4.86 28.74 -15.25
N ASN A 313 -3.57 28.44 -15.42
CA ASN A 313 -2.95 28.26 -16.73
C ASN A 313 -3.54 27.06 -17.48
N LEU A 314 -3.83 25.96 -16.76
CA LEU A 314 -4.45 24.79 -17.35
C LEU A 314 -5.91 25.05 -17.71
N ILE A 315 -6.64 25.80 -16.89
CA ILE A 315 -8.02 26.23 -17.22
C ILE A 315 -8.04 27.04 -18.53
N ASN A 316 -7.12 28.00 -18.69
CA ASN A 316 -6.98 28.76 -19.93
C ASN A 316 -6.67 27.85 -21.13
N ALA A 317 -5.79 26.86 -20.95
CA ALA A 317 -5.49 25.89 -22.00
C ALA A 317 -6.72 25.04 -22.37
N LEU A 318 -7.52 24.63 -21.37
CA LEU A 318 -8.76 23.88 -21.59
C LEU A 318 -9.80 24.68 -22.39
N PHE A 319 -9.96 26.00 -22.14
CA PHE A 319 -10.85 26.84 -22.96
C PHE A 319 -10.45 26.94 -24.44
N ARG A 320 -9.17 26.74 -24.76
CA ARG A 320 -8.68 26.71 -26.15
C ARG A 320 -8.94 25.39 -26.86
N GLN A 321 -9.33 24.34 -26.13
CA GLN A 321 -9.58 23.03 -26.71
C GLN A 321 -10.87 23.05 -27.53
N GLN A 322 -10.83 22.45 -28.72
CA GLN A 322 -11.98 22.36 -29.62
C GLN A 322 -13.19 21.66 -28.96
N LEU A 323 -12.92 20.65 -28.13
CA LEU A 323 -13.94 19.92 -27.38
C LEU A 323 -14.72 20.84 -26.43
N VAL A 324 -14.02 21.70 -25.69
CA VAL A 324 -14.63 22.67 -24.78
C VAL A 324 -15.33 23.77 -25.56
N GLN A 325 -14.75 24.24 -26.67
CA GLN A 325 -15.37 25.27 -27.51
C GLN A 325 -16.72 24.84 -28.08
N ARG A 326 -16.88 23.55 -28.39
CA ARG A 326 -18.13 22.97 -28.93
C ARG A 326 -19.13 22.59 -27.85
N SER A 327 -18.69 22.28 -26.63
CA SER A 327 -19.57 21.84 -25.54
C SER A 327 -19.91 22.98 -24.57
N PRO A 328 -21.16 23.50 -24.57
CA PRO A 328 -21.55 24.56 -23.64
C PRO A 328 -21.53 24.10 -22.17
N GLN A 329 -21.77 22.82 -21.92
CA GLN A 329 -21.73 22.23 -20.57
C GLN A 329 -20.32 22.28 -19.97
N LEU A 330 -19.30 21.92 -20.75
CA LEU A 330 -17.90 21.97 -20.30
C LEU A 330 -17.45 23.41 -20.06
N LYS A 331 -17.85 24.35 -20.93
CA LYS A 331 -17.57 25.79 -20.70
C LYS A 331 -18.19 26.27 -19.39
N LYS A 332 -19.46 25.97 -19.14
CA LYS A 332 -20.16 26.38 -17.91
C LYS A 332 -19.43 25.85 -16.67
N LEU A 333 -19.02 24.59 -16.70
CA LEU A 333 -18.31 23.95 -15.59
C LEU A 333 -16.94 24.61 -15.34
N LEU A 334 -16.17 24.93 -16.40
CA LEU A 334 -14.90 25.65 -16.27
C LEU A 334 -15.07 27.10 -15.79
N LEU A 335 -16.14 27.79 -16.19
CA LEU A 335 -16.45 29.16 -15.74
C LEU A 335 -16.80 29.20 -14.25
N GLN A 336 -17.44 28.16 -13.74
CA GLN A 336 -17.79 28.00 -12.33
C GLN A 336 -16.58 27.66 -11.45
N HIS A 337 -15.44 27.28 -12.03
CA HIS A 337 -14.25 26.91 -11.27
C HIS A 337 -13.68 28.11 -10.48
N LYS A 338 -13.27 27.86 -9.23
CA LYS A 338 -12.74 28.89 -8.31
C LYS A 338 -11.53 29.62 -8.92
N ASN A 339 -10.62 28.87 -9.54
CA ASN A 339 -9.40 29.40 -10.16
C ASN A 339 -9.59 29.89 -11.60
N CYS A 340 -10.83 30.01 -12.10
CA CYS A 340 -11.08 30.44 -13.47
C CYS A 340 -10.66 31.90 -13.68
N PRO A 341 -9.76 32.20 -14.63
CA PRO A 341 -9.27 33.55 -14.86
C PRO A 341 -10.36 34.52 -15.31
N GLY A 342 -10.29 35.76 -14.81
CA GLY A 342 -11.33 36.78 -15.05
C GLY A 342 -11.57 37.13 -16.52
N GLN A 343 -10.63 36.84 -17.42
CA GLN A 343 -10.77 37.09 -18.87
C GLN A 343 -11.91 36.28 -19.50
N HIS A 344 -12.25 35.11 -18.94
CA HIS A 344 -13.32 34.25 -19.45
C HIS A 344 -14.68 34.51 -18.79
N LYS A 345 -14.71 35.18 -17.64
CA LYS A 345 -15.93 35.50 -16.88
C LYS A 345 -16.63 36.78 -17.34
N ARG A 346 -16.03 37.51 -18.28
CA ARG A 346 -16.49 38.82 -18.76
C ARG A 346 -17.34 38.70 -20.02
#